data_AF-A0A8D2Q8S7-F1
#
_entry.id   AF-A0A8D2Q8S7-F1
#
_cell.length_a   1.000
_cell.length_b   1.000
_cell.length_c   1.000
_cell.angle_alpha   90.00
_cell.angle_beta   90.00
_cell.angle_gamma   90.00
#
_symmetry.space_group_name_H-M   'P 1'
#
loop_
_entity.id
_entity.type
_entity.pdbx_description
1 polymer ?
#
loop_
_entity_poly.entity_id
_entity_poly.type
_entity_poly.pdbx_seq_one_letter_code
_entity_poly.pdbx_strand_id
1 'polypeptide(L)'
;MESHISVCISCVLVIYPLLFEEGHLSLECLPDGHQILHNPYRSTDFDSTQLQQSAIQDLICDHSLESGWYRFLLFDKQAEMPTKCVEMNHCGTQAPVWLSLRDSESMPRPGEIKRLTACATWQFFFTTMDCCLFRIPVSVRNCGAFFVYLLQPTQGCMGYCSEVISDAKLQDCQPGETETETSCNGKLSPSQLPLPSPAPPSTPEIVAELLEGSIFLRCTFDVPSINTTVGFIVSWSRLSPEGIKEELKQETTVQAFSLLELDGINIRLGDRIYCGSSTFFLENPEIQSSFIESKEFFVGIKLIPEAFTISEDGKEYKLTIESKIPIPCPQASPLENDCKISLKLNTVEEGNFYLFFFKWIVP
;
A
#
# COMPACT_ATOMS: atom_id res chain seq x y z
N MET A 1 -87.55 8.35 16.97
CA MET A 1 -87.23 9.73 16.56
C MET A 1 -86.00 10.16 17.32
N GLU A 2 -84.92 10.39 16.58
CA GLU A 2 -83.80 11.33 16.85
C GLU A 2 -83.18 11.31 18.25
N SER A 3 -82.04 10.63 18.45
CA SER A 3 -80.66 11.13 18.26
C SER A 3 -80.29 12.33 19.15
N HIS A 4 -79.71 12.04 20.32
CA HIS A 4 -78.82 12.99 21.01
C HIS A 4 -77.50 12.30 21.32
N ILE A 5 -76.48 12.72 20.57
CA ILE A 5 -75.06 12.45 20.82
C ILE A 5 -74.61 13.42 21.92
N SER A 6 -74.01 12.91 22.98
CA SER A 6 -73.11 13.70 23.82
C SER A 6 -71.93 12.81 24.19
N VAL A 7 -70.78 13.10 23.56
CA VAL A 7 -69.53 12.38 23.66
C VAL A 7 -68.83 12.76 24.97
N CYS A 8 -68.36 11.74 25.67
CA CYS A 8 -67.61 11.82 26.92
C CYS A 8 -66.26 12.52 26.70
N ILE A 9 -65.94 13.50 27.55
CA ILE A 9 -64.65 14.20 27.60
C ILE A 9 -63.58 13.19 28.05
N SER A 10 -62.64 12.87 27.15
CA SER A 10 -61.38 12.22 27.49
C SER A 10 -60.23 13.14 27.14
N CYS A 11 -59.32 13.30 28.09
CA CYS A 11 -58.13 14.14 28.07
C CYS A 11 -57.37 14.10 26.74
N VAL A 12 -57.35 15.24 26.05
CA VAL A 12 -56.44 15.49 24.94
C VAL A 12 -55.06 15.78 25.53
N LEU A 13 -54.18 14.76 25.56
CA LEU A 13 -52.75 15.00 25.58
C LEU A 13 -52.38 15.61 24.23
N VAL A 14 -52.26 16.93 24.21
CA VAL A 14 -51.66 17.66 23.08
C VAL A 14 -50.17 17.34 23.11
N ILE A 15 -49.79 16.23 22.48
CA ILE A 15 -48.43 16.06 21.99
C ILE A 15 -48.36 16.95 20.76
N TYR A 16 -47.86 18.18 20.94
CA TYR A 16 -47.31 18.93 19.82
C TYR A 16 -46.29 18.01 19.16
N PRO A 17 -46.39 17.71 17.84
CA PRO A 17 -45.23 17.23 17.14
C PRO A 17 -44.25 18.39 17.21
N LEU A 18 -43.24 18.27 18.07
CA LEU A 18 -41.99 18.95 17.83
C LEU A 18 -41.55 18.43 16.47
N LEU A 19 -41.79 19.22 15.44
CA LEU A 19 -41.04 19.16 14.20
C LEU A 19 -39.58 19.38 14.60
N PHE A 20 -38.91 18.30 14.98
CA PHE A 20 -37.49 18.20 14.78
C PHE A 20 -37.33 18.26 13.26
N GLU A 21 -36.82 19.38 12.76
CA GLU A 21 -36.12 19.38 11.49
C GLU A 21 -34.96 18.38 11.64
N GLU A 22 -35.21 17.12 11.27
CA GLU A 22 -34.12 16.25 10.85
C GLU A 22 -33.53 16.93 9.61
N GLY A 23 -32.38 17.56 9.79
CA GLY A 23 -31.60 18.09 8.68
C GLY A 23 -31.44 16.97 7.65
N HIS A 24 -32.09 17.14 6.50
CA HIS A 24 -32.13 16.12 5.46
C HIS A 24 -30.72 15.93 4.90
N LEU A 25 -29.99 14.95 5.44
CA LEU A 25 -28.65 14.60 5.00
C LEU A 25 -28.75 14.20 3.52
N SER A 26 -27.99 14.88 2.67
CA SER A 26 -28.10 14.67 1.22
C SER A 26 -27.53 13.31 0.82
N LEU A 27 -28.06 12.75 -0.28
CA LEU A 27 -27.84 11.34 -0.64
C LEU A 27 -26.35 10.99 -0.73
N GLU A 28 -25.53 11.86 -1.33
CA GLU A 28 -24.09 11.68 -1.50
C GLU A 28 -23.30 11.69 -0.18
N CYS A 29 -23.87 12.22 0.90
CA CYS A 29 -23.27 12.21 2.23
C CYS A 29 -23.58 10.93 3.03
N LEU A 30 -24.48 10.08 2.53
CA LEU A 30 -24.74 8.77 3.10
C LEU A 30 -23.64 7.76 2.67
N PRO A 31 -23.41 6.68 3.44
CA PRO A 31 -22.38 5.68 3.13
C PRO A 31 -22.47 5.09 1.71
N ASP A 32 -23.70 4.86 1.21
CA ASP A 32 -23.94 4.31 -0.14
C ASP A 32 -24.06 5.41 -1.22
N GLY A 33 -23.93 6.67 -0.84
CA GLY A 33 -24.07 7.83 -1.72
C GLY A 33 -22.82 8.22 -2.47
N HIS A 34 -21.67 7.67 -2.07
CA HIS A 34 -20.37 7.94 -2.65
C HIS A 34 -19.51 6.68 -2.66
N GLN A 35 -18.55 6.64 -3.57
CA GLN A 35 -17.50 5.63 -3.61
C GLN A 35 -16.29 6.10 -2.79
N ILE A 36 -15.51 5.17 -2.27
CA ILE A 36 -14.30 5.49 -1.50
C ILE A 36 -13.08 5.26 -2.39
N LEU A 37 -12.31 6.32 -2.62
CA LEU A 37 -10.97 6.22 -3.20
C LEU A 37 -9.97 5.99 -2.07
N HIS A 38 -9.71 4.71 -1.78
CA HIS A 38 -8.72 4.27 -0.81
C HIS A 38 -7.50 3.70 -1.53
N ASN A 39 -6.49 4.53 -1.76
CA ASN A 39 -5.20 4.10 -2.31
C ASN A 39 -4.08 4.99 -1.75
N PRO A 40 -3.18 4.44 -0.91
CA PRO A 40 -2.04 5.16 -0.34
C PRO A 40 -1.15 5.88 -1.34
N TYR A 41 -0.99 5.34 -2.54
CA TYR A 41 -0.14 5.94 -3.57
C TYR A 41 -0.70 7.27 -4.06
N ARG A 42 -1.99 7.60 -3.82
CA ARG A 42 -2.59 8.91 -4.13
C ARG A 42 -2.09 10.05 -3.24
N SER A 43 -1.25 9.77 -2.24
CA SER A 43 -0.66 10.79 -1.38
C SER A 43 0.22 11.76 -2.16
N THR A 44 0.14 13.05 -1.86
CA THR A 44 1.08 14.07 -2.38
C THR A 44 2.54 13.75 -2.03
N ASP A 45 2.77 13.04 -0.93
CA ASP A 45 4.12 12.70 -0.46
C ASP A 45 4.71 11.48 -1.18
N PHE A 46 3.92 10.78 -2.00
CA PHE A 46 4.37 9.59 -2.71
C PHE A 46 5.07 9.96 -4.03
N ASP A 47 6.38 9.76 -4.09
CA ASP A 47 7.19 9.93 -5.30
C ASP A 47 7.01 8.73 -6.25
N SER A 48 6.52 9.04 -7.46
CA SER A 48 6.16 8.09 -8.51
C SER A 48 7.24 7.93 -9.57
N THR A 49 8.39 8.61 -9.44
CA THR A 49 9.50 8.52 -10.40
C THR A 49 10.02 7.09 -10.57
N GLN A 50 10.05 6.31 -9.49
CA GLN A 50 10.50 4.90 -9.54
C GLN A 50 9.52 3.98 -10.28
N LEU A 51 8.21 4.26 -10.21
CA LEU A 51 7.18 3.50 -10.93
C LEU A 51 7.29 3.68 -12.44
N GLN A 52 7.81 4.82 -12.91
CA GLN A 52 7.99 5.07 -14.33
C GLN A 52 9.09 4.20 -14.96
N GLN A 53 10.05 3.74 -14.16
CA GLN A 53 11.22 3.00 -14.63
C GLN A 53 11.01 1.47 -14.56
N SER A 54 10.13 1.01 -13.67
CA SER A 54 10.00 -0.40 -13.30
C SER A 54 8.69 -1.06 -13.74
N ALA A 55 7.57 -0.32 -13.75
CA ALA A 55 6.25 -0.86 -14.13
C ALA A 55 5.24 0.25 -14.47
N ILE A 56 5.15 0.65 -15.75
CA ILE A 56 4.16 1.64 -16.23
C ILE A 56 2.71 1.23 -15.90
N GLN A 57 2.45 -0.07 -15.71
CA GLN A 57 1.12 -0.60 -15.37
C GLN A 57 0.69 -0.30 -13.92
N ASP A 58 1.63 0.07 -13.04
CA ASP A 58 1.34 0.38 -11.62
C ASP A 58 1.04 1.86 -11.38
N LEU A 59 1.10 2.69 -12.43
CA LEU A 59 0.71 4.10 -12.36
C LEU A 59 -0.81 4.24 -12.20
N ILE A 60 -1.21 5.16 -11.34
CA ILE A 60 -2.59 5.59 -11.19
C ILE A 60 -2.99 6.39 -12.43
N CYS A 61 -3.93 5.80 -13.18
CA CYS A 61 -4.55 6.40 -14.36
C CYS A 61 -6.08 6.45 -14.18
N ASP A 62 -6.62 7.59 -13.77
CA ASP A 62 -8.06 7.80 -13.55
C ASP A 62 -8.86 8.04 -14.84
N HIS A 63 -8.32 7.68 -16.01
CA HIS A 63 -9.08 7.72 -17.26
C HIS A 63 -10.19 6.67 -17.32
N SER A 64 -10.09 5.62 -16.50
CA SER A 64 -11.09 4.57 -16.33
C SER A 64 -11.99 4.79 -15.11
N LEU A 65 -11.78 5.88 -14.35
CA LEU A 65 -12.60 6.22 -13.20
C LEU A 65 -14.04 6.52 -13.67
N GLU A 66 -15.03 5.87 -13.06
CA GLU A 66 -16.43 6.18 -13.35
C GLU A 66 -16.78 7.59 -12.87
N SER A 67 -17.75 8.23 -13.53
CA SER A 67 -18.22 9.52 -13.02
C SER A 67 -19.14 9.29 -11.82
N GLY A 68 -18.86 9.96 -10.71
CA GLY A 68 -19.59 9.74 -9.47
C GLY A 68 -19.08 10.58 -8.30
N TRP A 69 -19.76 10.47 -7.16
CA TRP A 69 -19.31 11.08 -5.92
C TRP A 69 -18.26 10.19 -5.27
N TYR A 70 -17.12 10.78 -4.92
CA TYR A 70 -16.01 10.08 -4.29
C TYR A 70 -15.59 10.75 -2.98
N ARG A 71 -15.21 9.94 -2.02
CA ARG A 71 -14.53 10.36 -0.79
C ARG A 71 -13.11 9.80 -0.81
N PHE A 72 -12.13 10.64 -0.51
CA PHE A 72 -10.74 10.20 -0.39
C PHE A 72 -10.47 9.68 1.01
N LEU A 73 -9.80 8.53 1.07
CA LEU A 73 -9.15 8.04 2.28
C LEU A 73 -7.69 7.75 1.93
N LEU A 74 -6.80 8.23 2.79
CA LEU A 74 -5.39 7.86 2.77
C LEU A 74 -5.07 7.20 4.09
N PHE A 75 -4.57 5.97 4.05
CA PHE A 75 -4.18 5.23 5.25
C PHE A 75 -5.33 5.14 6.27
N ASP A 76 -6.55 4.86 5.81
CA ASP A 76 -7.80 4.87 6.59
C ASP A 76 -8.14 6.19 7.32
N LYS A 77 -7.42 7.28 7.01
CA LYS A 77 -7.69 8.64 7.50
C LYS A 77 -8.43 9.45 6.46
N GLN A 78 -9.15 10.46 6.95
CA GLN A 78 -9.80 11.43 6.09
C GLN A 78 -8.76 12.20 5.28
N ALA A 79 -8.95 12.20 3.97
CA ALA A 79 -8.10 12.90 3.05
C ALA A 79 -8.93 13.84 2.16
N GLU A 80 -8.29 14.90 1.70
CA GLU A 80 -8.88 15.90 0.81
C GLU A 80 -8.02 16.00 -0.45
N MET A 81 -8.62 16.41 -1.58
CA MET A 81 -7.80 16.82 -2.70
C MET A 81 -6.94 18.04 -2.28
N PRO A 82 -5.63 18.02 -2.53
CA PRO A 82 -4.76 19.13 -2.17
C PRO A 82 -5.19 20.40 -2.90
N THR A 83 -5.17 21.54 -2.21
CA THR A 83 -5.52 22.84 -2.80
C THR A 83 -4.30 23.62 -3.31
N LYS A 84 -3.11 23.02 -3.20
CA LYS A 84 -1.84 23.57 -3.67
C LYS A 84 -1.36 22.76 -4.86
N CYS A 85 -0.58 23.41 -5.73
CA CYS A 85 0.04 22.73 -6.85
C CYS A 85 0.92 21.58 -6.36
N VAL A 86 0.71 20.41 -6.95
CA VAL A 86 1.49 19.21 -6.71
C VAL A 86 2.47 19.04 -7.87
N GLU A 87 3.73 18.78 -7.57
CA GLU A 87 4.78 18.58 -8.58
C GLU A 87 4.54 17.31 -9.40
N MET A 88 5.09 17.25 -10.60
CA MET A 88 4.99 16.06 -11.46
C MET A 88 5.56 14.82 -10.77
N ASN A 89 5.04 13.65 -11.17
CA ASN A 89 5.49 12.36 -10.65
C ASN A 89 5.20 12.17 -9.15
N HIS A 90 4.12 12.76 -8.65
CA HIS A 90 3.60 12.50 -7.31
C HIS A 90 2.22 11.83 -7.38
N CYS A 91 1.69 11.38 -6.24
CA CYS A 91 0.35 10.77 -6.13
C CYS A 91 0.16 9.50 -6.97
N GLY A 92 1.24 8.75 -7.19
CA GLY A 92 1.23 7.49 -7.93
C GLY A 92 1.02 7.68 -9.43
N THR A 93 1.16 8.90 -9.96
CA THR A 93 0.85 9.24 -11.35
C THR A 93 1.92 10.16 -11.96
N GLN A 94 1.96 10.26 -13.29
CA GLN A 94 2.86 11.20 -13.98
C GLN A 94 2.32 12.63 -13.97
N ALA A 95 0.99 12.75 -14.01
CA ALA A 95 0.25 13.99 -14.12
C ALA A 95 -0.71 14.12 -12.93
N PRO A 96 -0.24 14.65 -11.79
CA PRO A 96 -1.04 14.77 -10.59
C PRO A 96 -2.15 15.82 -10.76
N VAL A 97 -3.35 15.45 -10.32
CA VAL A 97 -4.55 16.30 -10.37
C VAL A 97 -4.90 16.79 -8.97
N TRP A 98 -4.91 18.11 -8.80
CA TRP A 98 -5.16 18.79 -7.53
C TRP A 98 -6.31 19.81 -7.68
N LEU A 99 -6.88 20.28 -6.57
CA LEU A 99 -8.02 21.19 -6.59
C LEU A 99 -7.55 22.66 -6.65
N SER A 100 -7.77 23.34 -7.77
CA SER A 100 -7.40 24.75 -7.89
C SER A 100 -8.50 25.64 -7.31
N LEU A 101 -8.11 26.41 -6.30
CA LEU A 101 -8.89 27.49 -5.73
C LEU A 101 -8.33 28.82 -6.24
N ARG A 102 -9.16 29.64 -6.88
CA ARG A 102 -8.79 31.04 -7.16
C ARG A 102 -8.76 31.85 -5.86
N ASP A 103 -8.14 33.03 -5.88
CA ASP A 103 -8.02 33.89 -4.69
C ASP A 103 -9.36 34.25 -4.03
N SER A 104 -10.46 34.26 -4.80
CA SER A 104 -11.82 34.51 -4.30
C SER A 104 -12.62 33.25 -3.96
N GLU A 105 -12.07 32.06 -4.21
CA GLU A 105 -12.72 30.76 -4.03
C GLU A 105 -12.19 30.06 -2.78
N SER A 106 -13.09 29.73 -1.85
CA SER A 106 -12.81 28.85 -0.71
C SER A 106 -13.47 27.47 -0.86
N MET A 107 -13.10 26.52 -0.01
CA MET A 107 -13.83 25.26 0.16
C MET A 107 -15.30 25.50 0.60
N PRO A 108 -16.24 24.61 0.25
CA PRO A 108 -17.65 24.76 0.60
C PRO A 108 -17.88 24.69 2.12
N ARG A 109 -18.85 25.48 2.61
CA ARG A 109 -19.30 25.41 4.01
C ARG A 109 -20.12 24.14 4.26
N PRO A 110 -20.27 23.67 5.50
CA PRO A 110 -21.09 22.49 5.81
C PRO A 110 -22.47 22.55 5.17
N GLY A 111 -22.84 21.50 4.43
CA GLY A 111 -24.10 21.39 3.68
C GLY A 111 -24.09 21.98 2.28
N GLU A 112 -23.09 22.81 1.93
CA GLU A 112 -22.96 23.49 0.63
C GLU A 112 -22.32 22.58 -0.43
N ILE A 113 -22.76 22.75 -1.69
CA ILE A 113 -22.07 22.24 -2.88
C ILE A 113 -21.46 23.42 -3.64
N LYS A 114 -20.18 23.32 -3.99
CA LYS A 114 -19.48 24.33 -4.78
C LYS A 114 -18.85 23.70 -6.02
N ARG A 115 -19.05 24.34 -7.18
CA ARG A 115 -18.37 23.95 -8.43
C ARG A 115 -17.00 24.60 -8.46
N LEU A 116 -15.97 23.79 -8.54
CA LEU A 116 -14.57 24.17 -8.54
C LEU A 116 -13.87 23.57 -9.76
N THR A 117 -12.58 23.90 -9.93
CA THR A 117 -11.76 23.37 -11.03
C THR A 117 -10.61 22.56 -10.45
N ALA A 118 -10.49 21.30 -10.84
CA ALA A 118 -9.26 20.55 -10.63
C ALA A 118 -8.29 20.80 -11.79
N CYS A 119 -7.00 20.81 -11.49
CA CYS A 119 -5.92 21.12 -12.40
C CYS A 119 -4.94 19.95 -12.44
N ALA A 120 -4.49 19.56 -13.63
CA ALA A 120 -3.41 18.61 -13.80
C ALA A 120 -2.09 19.34 -14.02
N THR A 121 -1.08 19.00 -13.23
CA THR A 121 0.28 19.51 -13.38
C THR A 121 1.00 18.75 -14.48
N TRP A 122 1.63 19.47 -15.42
CA TRP A 122 2.44 18.87 -16.47
C TRP A 122 3.56 19.81 -16.96
N GLN A 123 4.62 19.24 -17.51
CA GLN A 123 5.73 19.96 -18.10
C GLN A 123 6.08 19.32 -19.46
N PHE A 124 6.21 20.15 -20.50
CA PHE A 124 6.79 19.72 -21.77
C PHE A 124 8.31 19.84 -21.71
N PHE A 125 9.02 19.04 -22.51
CA PHE A 125 10.47 19.13 -22.61
C PHE A 125 10.92 20.57 -22.88
N PHE A 126 11.84 21.07 -22.05
CA PHE A 126 12.43 22.42 -22.13
C PHE A 126 11.49 23.59 -21.79
N THR A 127 10.29 23.36 -21.23
CA THR A 127 9.43 24.43 -20.71
C THR A 127 9.42 24.46 -19.18
N THR A 128 8.90 25.55 -18.60
CA THR A 128 8.55 25.59 -17.17
C THR A 128 7.33 24.70 -16.90
N MET A 129 7.25 24.13 -15.71
CA MET A 129 6.11 23.34 -15.25
C MET A 129 4.84 24.22 -15.21
N ASP A 130 3.75 23.72 -15.78
CA ASP A 130 2.42 24.34 -15.67
C ASP A 130 1.57 23.51 -14.71
N CYS A 131 1.27 24.10 -13.55
CA CYS A 131 0.44 23.51 -12.51
C CYS A 131 -1.02 23.29 -12.94
N CYS A 132 -1.48 23.93 -14.02
CA CYS A 132 -2.87 23.82 -14.48
C CYS A 132 -2.96 23.78 -16.00
N LEU A 133 -2.21 22.84 -16.59
CA LEU A 133 -2.25 22.63 -18.03
C LEU A 133 -3.62 22.12 -18.48
N PHE A 134 -4.14 21.09 -17.78
CA PHE A 134 -5.48 20.56 -18.01
C PHE A 134 -6.42 20.97 -16.89
N ARG A 135 -7.63 21.40 -17.26
CA ARG A 135 -8.69 21.83 -16.33
C ARG A 135 -9.85 20.84 -16.36
N ILE A 136 -10.23 20.34 -15.20
CA ILE A 136 -11.28 19.34 -15.02
C ILE A 136 -12.33 19.93 -14.07
N PRO A 137 -13.60 20.09 -14.50
CA PRO A 137 -14.63 20.59 -13.60
C PRO A 137 -14.95 19.55 -12.51
N VAL A 138 -15.00 19.99 -11.26
CA VAL A 138 -15.30 19.14 -10.09
C VAL A 138 -16.35 19.85 -9.25
N SER A 139 -17.32 19.11 -8.70
CA SER A 139 -18.21 19.66 -7.67
C SER A 139 -17.82 19.10 -6.32
N VAL A 140 -17.65 19.96 -5.33
CA VAL A 140 -17.27 19.57 -3.97
C VAL A 140 -18.43 19.83 -3.05
N ARG A 141 -18.79 18.84 -2.23
CA ARG A 141 -19.80 18.97 -1.18
C ARG A 141 -19.19 18.77 0.18
N ASN A 142 -19.53 19.64 1.12
CA ASN A 142 -19.17 19.47 2.52
C ASN A 142 -20.29 18.74 3.28
N CYS A 143 -20.03 17.50 3.70
CA CYS A 143 -20.96 16.69 4.49
C CYS A 143 -20.84 16.93 6.00
N GLY A 144 -20.15 18.00 6.41
CA GLY A 144 -19.86 18.35 7.80
C GLY A 144 -18.60 17.65 8.29
N ALA A 145 -18.64 16.31 8.35
CA ALA A 145 -17.50 15.52 8.79
C ALA A 145 -16.44 15.35 7.69
N PHE A 146 -16.84 15.28 6.42
CA PHE A 146 -15.96 15.02 5.29
C PHE A 146 -16.44 15.71 4.01
N PHE A 147 -15.54 15.82 3.03
CA PHE A 147 -15.88 16.27 1.69
C PHE A 147 -16.11 15.08 0.76
N VAL A 148 -17.09 15.24 -0.13
CA VAL A 148 -17.26 14.37 -1.30
C VAL A 148 -17.08 15.18 -2.57
N TYR A 149 -16.49 14.55 -3.57
CA TYR A 149 -16.06 15.16 -4.82
C TYR A 149 -16.77 14.45 -5.97
N LEU A 150 -17.53 15.19 -6.77
CA LEU A 150 -18.09 14.68 -8.02
C LEU A 150 -16.97 14.67 -9.06
N LEU A 151 -16.35 13.50 -9.24
CA LEU A 151 -15.23 13.29 -10.15
C LEU A 151 -15.72 12.73 -11.48
N GLN A 152 -14.85 12.87 -12.48
CA GLN A 152 -15.07 12.34 -13.83
C GLN A 152 -13.78 11.69 -14.34
N PRO A 153 -13.87 10.78 -15.31
CA PRO A 153 -12.68 10.20 -15.92
C PRO A 153 -11.75 11.27 -16.51
N THR A 154 -10.44 11.11 -16.29
CA THR A 154 -9.43 12.06 -16.77
C THR A 154 -9.11 11.87 -18.25
N GLN A 155 -8.59 12.92 -18.91
CA GLN A 155 -8.12 12.82 -20.29
C GLN A 155 -6.69 12.26 -20.36
N GLY A 156 -6.57 10.96 -20.62
CA GLY A 156 -5.28 10.26 -20.56
C GLY A 156 -4.90 9.86 -19.13
N CYS A 157 -3.70 9.30 -18.95
CA CYS A 157 -3.24 8.81 -17.64
C CYS A 157 -2.86 9.97 -16.72
N MET A 158 -3.83 10.45 -15.95
CA MET A 158 -3.68 11.42 -14.86
C MET A 158 -4.35 10.85 -13.62
N GLY A 159 -3.95 11.30 -12.43
CA GLY A 159 -4.47 10.75 -11.17
C GLY A 159 -4.91 11.84 -10.19
N TYR A 160 -6.10 11.72 -9.62
CA TYR A 160 -6.57 12.57 -8.53
C TYR A 160 -5.75 12.33 -7.26
N CYS A 161 -5.02 13.37 -6.86
CA CYS A 161 -4.25 13.42 -5.63
C CYS A 161 -5.15 13.57 -4.40
N SER A 162 -4.60 13.15 -3.28
CA SER A 162 -5.17 13.42 -1.96
C SER A 162 -4.05 13.70 -0.96
N GLU A 163 -4.36 14.46 0.08
CA GLU A 163 -3.49 14.72 1.23
C GLU A 163 -4.29 14.47 2.52
N VAL A 164 -3.63 13.92 3.54
CA VAL A 164 -4.27 13.67 4.84
C VAL A 164 -4.59 15.02 5.50
N ILE A 165 -5.79 15.16 6.08
CA ILE A 165 -6.11 16.34 6.88
C ILE A 165 -5.29 16.25 8.18
N SER A 166 -4.32 17.15 8.34
CA SER A 166 -3.56 17.26 9.58
C SER A 166 -4.38 17.97 10.66
N ASP A 167 -4.22 17.57 11.93
CA ASP A 167 -4.91 18.18 13.08
C ASP A 167 -4.63 19.68 13.25
N ALA A 168 -3.59 20.21 12.58
CA ALA A 168 -3.28 21.64 12.53
C ALA A 168 -4.33 22.46 11.74
N LYS A 169 -5.13 21.84 10.87
CA LYS A 169 -6.18 22.51 10.07
C LYS A 169 -7.52 22.64 10.82
N LEU A 170 -7.65 22.04 12.01
CA LEU A 170 -8.83 22.12 12.88
C LEU A 170 -8.83 23.36 13.79
N GLN A 171 -7.75 24.15 13.81
CA GLN A 171 -7.65 25.36 14.61
C GLN A 171 -8.11 26.60 13.82
N ASP A 172 -9.35 26.59 13.32
CA ASP A 172 -9.98 27.81 12.81
C ASP A 172 -10.55 28.59 14.00
N CYS A 173 -9.98 29.76 14.30
CA CYS A 173 -10.41 30.61 15.41
C CYS A 173 -11.88 31.04 15.21
N GLN A 174 -12.65 31.11 16.29
CA GLN A 174 -14.06 31.52 16.21
C GLN A 174 -14.23 32.96 15.69
N PRO A 175 -15.37 33.30 15.05
CA PRO A 175 -15.58 34.60 14.42
C PRO A 175 -15.60 35.72 15.47
N GLY A 176 -14.57 36.57 15.51
CA GLY A 176 -14.55 37.73 16.41
C GLY A 176 -13.20 38.39 16.71
N GLU A 177 -12.07 37.89 16.19
CA GLU A 177 -10.74 38.44 16.51
C GLU A 177 -10.01 38.93 15.25
N THR A 178 -9.50 40.16 15.30
CA THR A 178 -8.72 40.80 14.25
C THR A 178 -7.25 40.37 14.30
N GLU A 179 -6.69 40.02 13.16
CA GLU A 179 -5.26 39.76 12.97
C GLU A 179 -4.43 41.00 13.32
N THR A 180 -3.58 40.88 14.35
CA THR A 180 -2.32 41.62 14.41
C THR A 180 -1.23 40.68 14.86
N GLU A 181 -0.09 40.83 14.22
CA GLU A 181 1.07 39.94 14.19
C GLU A 181 1.40 39.27 15.53
N THR A 182 1.52 37.94 15.46
CA THR A 182 2.17 37.01 16.41
C THR A 182 1.47 36.71 17.76
N SER A 183 0.99 35.46 17.84
CA SER A 183 0.89 34.59 19.03
C SER A 183 -0.40 34.63 19.87
N CYS A 184 -1.20 33.56 19.78
CA CYS A 184 -2.17 33.19 20.80
C CYS A 184 -1.44 32.58 22.01
N ASN A 185 -1.48 33.26 23.17
CA ASN A 185 -0.88 32.75 24.41
C ASN A 185 -1.73 31.62 25.02
N GLY A 186 -1.34 30.38 24.75
CA GLY A 186 -1.68 29.19 25.54
C GLY A 186 -0.41 28.63 26.17
N LYS A 187 -0.38 28.55 27.51
CA LYS A 187 0.67 28.00 28.39
C LYS A 187 1.66 27.04 27.70
N LEU A 188 2.95 27.39 27.72
CA LEU A 188 4.04 26.42 27.52
C LEU A 188 3.87 25.26 28.52
N SER A 189 3.59 24.07 27.99
CA SER A 189 3.83 22.80 28.67
C SER A 189 5.11 22.19 28.10
N PRO A 190 5.90 21.47 28.92
CA PRO A 190 7.32 21.30 28.69
C PRO A 190 7.61 20.16 27.70
N SER A 191 8.66 20.39 26.90
CA SER A 191 9.45 19.37 26.21
C SER A 191 8.78 18.72 24.98
N GLN A 192 9.15 19.19 23.78
CA GLN A 192 9.26 18.30 22.63
C GLN A 192 10.28 17.22 22.98
N LEU A 193 9.82 16.12 23.57
CA LEU A 193 10.48 14.85 23.41
C LEU A 193 10.40 14.51 21.90
N PRO A 194 11.47 14.01 21.27
CA PRO A 194 11.37 13.47 19.91
C PRO A 194 10.22 12.47 19.89
N LEU A 195 9.34 12.53 18.87
CA LEU A 195 8.32 11.50 18.70
C LEU A 195 9.03 10.14 18.80
N PRO A 196 8.57 9.22 19.67
CA PRO A 196 9.22 7.93 19.81
C PRO A 196 9.15 7.23 18.44
N SER A 197 10.30 6.74 17.94
CA SER A 197 10.32 5.95 16.71
C SER A 197 9.50 4.66 16.89
N PRO A 198 8.86 4.15 15.83
CA PRO A 198 8.10 2.92 15.93
C PRO A 198 9.01 1.76 16.29
N ALA A 199 8.46 0.81 17.04
CA ALA A 199 9.18 -0.40 17.40
C ALA A 199 9.48 -1.21 16.14
N PRO A 200 10.73 -1.63 15.90
CA PRO A 200 11.06 -2.40 14.72
C PRO A 200 10.30 -3.73 14.69
N PRO A 201 10.00 -4.25 13.49
CA PRO A 201 9.34 -5.54 13.34
C PRO A 201 10.25 -6.67 13.85
N SER A 202 9.67 -7.85 14.10
CA SER A 202 10.47 -9.03 14.40
C SER A 202 11.37 -9.39 13.20
N THR A 203 12.41 -10.19 13.46
CA THR A 203 13.32 -10.63 12.39
C THR A 203 12.53 -11.36 11.30
N PRO A 204 12.55 -10.87 10.05
CA PRO A 204 11.75 -11.49 9.00
C PRO A 204 12.20 -12.93 8.72
N GLU A 205 11.23 -13.79 8.44
CA GLU A 205 11.44 -15.18 8.05
C GLU A 205 11.01 -15.39 6.60
N ILE A 206 11.85 -16.07 5.81
CA ILE A 206 11.60 -16.37 4.41
C ILE A 206 11.20 -17.84 4.27
N VAL A 207 10.06 -18.08 3.63
CA VAL A 207 9.54 -19.42 3.31
C VAL A 207 9.18 -19.48 1.83
N ALA A 208 9.50 -20.61 1.17
CA ALA A 208 9.10 -20.83 -0.22
C ALA A 208 7.73 -21.52 -0.30
N GLU A 209 6.80 -20.94 -1.04
CA GLU A 209 5.42 -21.40 -1.22
C GLU A 209 5.12 -21.65 -2.71
N LEU A 210 4.25 -22.63 -3.00
CA LEU A 210 3.76 -22.88 -4.35
C LEU A 210 2.36 -22.28 -4.48
N LEU A 211 2.19 -21.26 -5.31
CA LEU A 211 0.93 -20.58 -5.57
C LEU A 211 0.60 -20.67 -7.06
N GLU A 212 -0.54 -21.26 -7.39
CA GLU A 212 -1.06 -21.37 -8.77
C GLU A 212 -0.08 -21.98 -9.80
N GLY A 213 0.88 -22.79 -9.34
CA GLY A 213 1.90 -23.43 -10.18
C GLY A 213 3.22 -22.65 -10.30
N SER A 214 3.28 -21.42 -9.80
CA SER A 214 4.50 -20.63 -9.63
C SER A 214 5.02 -20.74 -8.19
N ILE A 215 6.35 -20.64 -8.04
CA ILE A 215 6.99 -20.65 -6.72
C ILE A 215 7.18 -19.19 -6.27
N PHE A 216 6.84 -18.90 -5.03
CA PHE A 216 7.03 -17.59 -4.41
C PHE A 216 7.84 -17.72 -3.13
N LEU A 217 8.69 -16.74 -2.87
CA LEU A 217 9.30 -16.51 -1.57
C LEU A 217 8.37 -15.57 -0.80
N ARG A 218 7.87 -16.05 0.32
CA ARG A 218 7.09 -15.28 1.28
C ARG A 218 7.99 -14.83 2.41
N CYS A 219 8.07 -13.53 2.62
CA CYS A 219 8.70 -12.95 3.79
C CYS A 219 7.63 -12.56 4.80
N THR A 220 7.71 -13.07 6.03
CA THR A 220 6.77 -12.77 7.12
C THR A 220 7.50 -12.20 8.33
N PHE A 221 6.86 -11.24 9.00
CA PHE A 221 7.39 -10.61 10.21
C PHE A 221 6.24 -10.25 11.15
N ASP A 222 6.48 -10.30 12.46
CA ASP A 222 5.50 -10.00 13.48
C ASP A 222 5.65 -8.58 14.01
N VAL A 223 4.52 -8.00 14.38
CA VAL A 223 4.45 -6.66 14.95
C VAL A 223 4.16 -6.80 16.44
N PRO A 224 4.93 -6.16 17.33
CA PRO A 224 4.53 -6.02 18.72
C PRO A 224 3.15 -5.36 18.76
N SER A 225 2.16 -6.05 19.33
CA SER A 225 0.76 -5.62 19.33
C SER A 225 0.60 -4.32 20.12
N ILE A 226 0.75 -3.20 19.43
CA ILE A 226 0.38 -1.87 19.90
C ILE A 226 -0.79 -1.44 19.03
N ASN A 227 -1.81 -0.82 19.61
CA ASN A 227 -3.04 -0.36 18.93
C ASN A 227 -2.78 0.79 17.92
N THR A 228 -1.59 0.86 17.33
CA THR A 228 -1.14 1.87 16.37
C THR A 228 -1.11 1.27 14.99
N THR A 229 -1.76 1.93 14.03
CA THR A 229 -1.70 1.57 12.62
C THR A 229 -0.30 1.90 12.09
N VAL A 230 0.48 0.86 11.80
CA VAL A 230 1.85 0.96 11.27
C VAL A 230 1.89 0.42 9.85
N GLY A 231 2.74 1.00 9.02
CA GLY A 231 3.09 0.48 7.71
C GLY A 231 4.48 -0.15 7.73
N PHE A 232 4.78 -0.94 6.71
CA PHE A 232 6.04 -1.62 6.54
C PHE A 232 6.67 -1.24 5.20
N ILE A 233 7.97 -1.01 5.23
CA ILE A 233 8.79 -0.94 4.03
C ILE A 233 9.55 -2.27 3.99
N VAL A 234 9.30 -3.07 2.95
CA VAL A 234 9.94 -4.36 2.77
C VAL A 234 10.85 -4.28 1.55
N SER A 235 12.13 -4.65 1.72
CA SER A 235 13.11 -4.72 0.65
C SER A 235 13.70 -6.11 0.55
N TRP A 236 13.76 -6.63 -0.67
CA TRP A 236 14.35 -7.90 -1.04
C TRP A 236 15.70 -7.66 -1.70
N SER A 237 16.72 -8.41 -1.28
CA SER A 237 18.04 -8.32 -1.88
C SER A 237 18.66 -9.69 -2.14
N ARG A 238 19.55 -9.75 -3.13
CA ARG A 238 20.35 -10.92 -3.50
C ARG A 238 21.82 -10.68 -3.19
N LEU A 239 22.53 -11.68 -2.69
CA LEU A 239 23.98 -11.65 -2.58
C LEU A 239 24.63 -11.91 -3.94
N SER A 240 25.39 -10.96 -4.44
CA SER A 240 26.27 -11.13 -5.61
C SER A 240 27.44 -12.07 -5.28
N PRO A 241 28.09 -12.66 -6.29
CA PRO A 241 29.29 -13.47 -6.10
C PRO A 241 30.44 -12.72 -5.41
N GLU A 242 30.49 -11.40 -5.57
CA GLU A 242 31.46 -10.49 -4.95
C GLU A 242 31.10 -10.14 -3.49
N GLY A 243 29.98 -10.67 -2.98
CA GLY A 243 29.50 -10.43 -1.62
C GLY A 243 28.73 -9.12 -1.45
N ILE A 244 28.30 -8.48 -2.54
CA ILE A 244 27.52 -7.24 -2.52
C ILE A 244 26.03 -7.59 -2.51
N LYS A 245 25.22 -6.92 -1.71
CA LYS A 245 23.77 -7.09 -1.75
C LYS A 245 23.16 -6.19 -2.83
N GLU A 246 22.51 -6.81 -3.79
CA GLU A 246 21.78 -6.16 -4.88
C GLU A 246 20.29 -6.14 -4.55
N GLU A 247 19.66 -4.97 -4.63
CA GLU A 247 18.21 -4.87 -4.41
C GLU A 247 17.44 -5.46 -5.59
N LEU A 248 16.45 -6.29 -5.27
CA LEU A 248 15.55 -6.93 -6.25
C LEU A 248 14.18 -6.26 -6.30
N LYS A 249 13.65 -5.88 -5.14
CA LYS A 249 12.29 -5.34 -5.00
C LYS A 249 12.19 -4.57 -3.68
N GLN A 250 11.67 -3.35 -3.71
CA GLN A 250 11.27 -2.61 -2.52
C GLN A 250 9.79 -2.24 -2.64
N GLU A 251 9.03 -2.45 -1.57
CA GLU A 251 7.60 -2.12 -1.53
C GLU A 251 7.20 -1.55 -0.17
N THR A 252 6.12 -0.76 -0.20
CA THR A 252 5.47 -0.23 1.00
C THR A 252 4.11 -0.91 1.14
N THR A 253 3.87 -1.58 2.26
CA THR A 253 2.66 -2.38 2.51
C THR A 253 2.17 -2.21 3.95
N VAL A 254 0.87 -2.41 4.17
CA VAL A 254 0.28 -2.53 5.52
C VAL A 254 0.20 -3.97 5.99
N GLN A 255 0.47 -4.92 5.08
CA GLN A 255 0.47 -6.34 5.39
C GLN A 255 1.80 -6.72 6.04
N ALA A 256 1.73 -7.59 7.04
CA ALA A 256 2.91 -8.11 7.74
C ALA A 256 3.65 -9.21 6.94
N PHE A 257 3.56 -9.14 5.61
CA PHE A 257 4.23 -10.06 4.69
C PHE A 257 4.45 -9.43 3.31
N SER A 258 5.40 -10.01 2.57
CA SER A 258 5.70 -9.67 1.18
C SER A 258 5.93 -10.94 0.36
N LEU A 259 5.62 -10.89 -0.94
CA LEU A 259 5.84 -11.98 -1.89
C LEU A 259 6.83 -11.58 -2.99
N LEU A 260 7.69 -12.52 -3.35
CA LEU A 260 8.67 -12.40 -4.42
C LEU A 260 8.66 -13.67 -5.30
N GLU A 261 8.39 -13.54 -6.59
CA GLU A 261 8.27 -14.68 -7.51
C GLU A 261 9.63 -15.25 -7.92
N LEU A 262 9.73 -16.58 -7.96
CA LEU A 262 10.87 -17.32 -8.50
C LEU A 262 10.69 -17.56 -10.00
N ASP A 263 11.03 -16.54 -10.79
CA ASP A 263 10.82 -16.49 -12.24
C ASP A 263 11.97 -17.11 -13.09
N GLY A 264 13.14 -17.37 -12.50
CA GLY A 264 14.34 -17.83 -13.20
C GLY A 264 15.10 -16.74 -13.95
N ILE A 265 14.59 -15.50 -13.98
CA ILE A 265 15.21 -14.34 -14.64
C ILE A 265 15.91 -13.49 -13.58
N ASN A 266 15.13 -13.00 -12.62
CA ASN A 266 15.58 -12.16 -11.53
C ASN A 266 16.15 -13.00 -10.39
N ILE A 267 15.56 -14.18 -10.14
CA ILE A 267 15.98 -15.10 -9.08
C ILE A 267 16.22 -16.48 -9.67
N ARG A 268 17.40 -17.02 -9.40
CA ARG A 268 17.84 -18.32 -9.90
C ARG A 268 18.18 -19.27 -8.77
N LEU A 269 18.14 -20.56 -9.10
CA LEU A 269 18.66 -21.58 -8.21
C LEU A 269 20.15 -21.33 -7.96
N GLY A 270 20.54 -21.35 -6.68
CA GLY A 270 21.86 -20.98 -6.20
C GLY A 270 21.92 -19.60 -5.55
N ASP A 271 20.92 -18.75 -5.77
CA ASP A 271 20.91 -17.41 -5.21
C ASP A 271 20.73 -17.43 -3.68
N ARG A 272 21.35 -16.45 -3.03
CA ARG A 272 21.23 -16.19 -1.59
C ARG A 272 20.43 -14.91 -1.41
N ILE A 273 19.24 -15.04 -0.82
CA ILE A 273 18.26 -13.97 -0.71
C ILE A 273 18.14 -13.50 0.74
N TYR A 274 17.94 -12.20 0.90
CA TYR A 274 17.61 -11.54 2.16
C TYR A 274 16.33 -10.75 2.01
N CYS A 275 15.53 -10.73 3.06
CA CYS A 275 14.37 -9.87 3.20
C CYS A 275 14.60 -8.94 4.37
N GLY A 276 14.51 -7.64 4.15
CA GLY A 276 14.56 -6.65 5.20
C GLY A 276 13.24 -5.91 5.34
N SER A 277 12.90 -5.54 6.56
CA SER A 277 11.72 -4.74 6.84
C SER A 277 12.00 -3.65 7.87
N SER A 278 11.37 -2.50 7.67
CA SER A 278 11.26 -1.44 8.68
C SER A 278 9.78 -1.09 8.87
N THR A 279 9.47 -0.56 10.05
CA THR A 279 8.14 -0.04 10.37
C THR A 279 8.14 1.47 10.31
N PHE A 280 7.00 2.06 9.97
CA PHE A 280 6.77 3.48 10.10
C PHE A 280 5.35 3.71 10.63
N PHE A 281 5.12 4.85 11.29
CA PHE A 281 3.75 5.24 11.63
C PHE A 281 3.06 5.75 10.38
N LEU A 282 1.85 5.29 10.10
CA LEU A 282 1.07 5.78 8.95
C LEU A 282 0.81 7.30 9.04
N GLU A 283 0.88 7.87 10.25
CA GLU A 283 0.73 9.31 10.49
C GLU A 283 1.98 10.13 10.15
N ASN A 284 3.17 9.51 10.19
CA ASN A 284 4.44 10.17 9.91
C ASN A 284 5.43 9.17 9.26
N PRO A 285 5.37 9.01 7.93
CA PRO A 285 6.23 8.06 7.20
C PRO A 285 7.72 8.39 7.23
N GLU A 286 8.10 9.64 7.57
CA GLU A 286 9.50 10.04 7.68
C GLU A 286 10.18 9.42 8.91
N ILE A 287 9.40 9.10 9.94
CA ILE A 287 9.92 8.47 11.16
C ILE A 287 9.81 6.95 11.02
N GLN A 288 10.92 6.37 10.56
CA GLN A 288 11.06 4.93 10.37
C GLN A 288 11.78 4.29 11.57
N SER A 289 11.47 3.03 11.85
CA SER A 289 12.24 2.21 12.78
C SER A 289 13.60 1.85 12.18
N SER A 290 14.44 1.21 13.00
CA SER A 290 15.59 0.49 12.48
C SER A 290 15.15 -0.56 11.46
N PHE A 291 15.95 -0.71 10.41
CA PHE A 291 15.78 -1.74 9.39
C PHE A 291 16.30 -3.08 9.91
N ILE A 292 15.45 -4.11 9.91
CA ILE A 292 15.78 -5.46 10.37
C ILE A 292 15.78 -6.42 9.19
N GLU A 293 16.85 -7.18 9.07
CA GLU A 293 17.05 -8.12 7.96
C GLU A 293 16.92 -9.58 8.43
N SER A 294 16.40 -10.42 7.54
CA SER A 294 16.29 -11.86 7.71
C SER A 294 17.67 -12.54 7.74
N LYS A 295 17.67 -13.81 8.15
CA LYS A 295 18.80 -14.69 7.87
C LYS A 295 18.91 -14.94 6.36
N GLU A 296 20.11 -15.34 5.92
CA GLU A 296 20.35 -15.77 4.53
C GLU A 296 19.41 -16.92 4.18
N PHE A 297 18.65 -16.76 3.10
CA PHE A 297 17.82 -17.80 2.53
C PHE A 297 18.46 -18.32 1.23
N PHE A 298 18.87 -19.59 1.23
CA PHE A 298 19.41 -20.23 0.04
C PHE A 298 18.28 -20.75 -0.85
N VAL A 299 18.19 -20.21 -2.06
CA VAL A 299 17.23 -20.64 -3.07
C VAL A 299 17.80 -21.84 -3.81
N GLY A 300 17.42 -23.05 -3.41
CA GLY A 300 17.70 -24.23 -4.22
C GLY A 300 17.79 -25.54 -3.45
N ILE A 301 18.49 -26.48 -4.09
CA ILE A 301 18.73 -27.83 -3.59
C ILE A 301 20.20 -27.94 -3.22
N LYS A 302 20.49 -28.32 -1.98
CA LYS A 302 21.84 -28.42 -1.43
C LYS A 302 22.20 -29.87 -1.10
N LEU A 303 23.43 -30.23 -1.42
CA LEU A 303 24.04 -31.50 -1.01
C LEU A 303 24.79 -31.29 0.31
N ILE A 304 24.54 -32.17 1.28
CA ILE A 304 25.15 -32.12 2.60
C ILE A 304 25.83 -33.47 2.88
N PRO A 305 27.17 -33.48 3.00
CA PRO A 305 28.11 -32.38 2.75
C PRO A 305 28.29 -32.05 1.25
N GLU A 306 28.76 -30.84 0.92
CA GLU A 306 28.93 -30.38 -0.47
C GLU A 306 30.00 -31.18 -1.25
N ALA A 307 31.03 -31.65 -0.54
CA ALA A 307 32.06 -32.52 -1.08
C ALA A 307 32.38 -33.63 -0.07
N PHE A 308 32.68 -34.82 -0.58
CA PHE A 308 33.01 -35.97 0.24
C PHE A 308 34.13 -36.78 -0.41
N THR A 309 35.10 -37.23 0.39
CA THR A 309 36.14 -38.14 -0.05
C THR A 309 35.72 -39.56 0.30
N ILE A 310 35.36 -40.33 -0.72
CA ILE A 310 34.94 -41.73 -0.58
C ILE A 310 36.18 -42.60 -0.80
N SER A 311 36.45 -43.51 0.13
CA SER A 311 37.47 -44.56 -0.06
C SER A 311 36.80 -45.92 -0.21
N GLU A 312 37.39 -46.83 -0.98
CA GLU A 312 36.94 -48.22 -1.09
C GLU A 312 37.31 -49.04 0.17
N ASP A 313 36.98 -48.52 1.35
CA ASP A 313 37.32 -49.11 2.65
C ASP A 313 36.20 -50.00 3.22
N GLY A 314 35.14 -50.23 2.45
CA GLY A 314 33.96 -50.98 2.85
C GLY A 314 33.04 -50.25 3.83
N LYS A 315 33.28 -48.96 4.11
CA LYS A 315 32.36 -48.14 4.92
C LYS A 315 31.24 -47.55 4.07
N GLU A 316 30.07 -47.40 4.70
CA GLU A 316 28.96 -46.68 4.10
C GLU A 316 29.13 -45.16 4.27
N TYR A 317 28.89 -44.43 3.18
CA TYR A 317 28.93 -42.97 3.15
C TYR A 317 27.54 -42.42 2.87
N LYS A 318 27.08 -41.50 3.72
CA LYS A 318 25.74 -40.91 3.63
C LYS A 318 25.80 -39.51 3.04
N LEU A 319 25.11 -39.32 1.92
CA LEU A 319 24.91 -38.02 1.27
C LEU A 319 23.44 -37.60 1.44
N THR A 320 23.20 -36.40 1.95
CA THR A 320 21.83 -35.88 2.17
C THR A 320 21.55 -34.78 1.15
N ILE A 321 20.37 -34.82 0.52
CA ILE A 321 19.89 -33.79 -0.40
C ILE A 321 18.79 -33.03 0.32
N GLU A 322 18.95 -31.72 0.48
CA GLU A 322 17.97 -30.84 1.11
C GLU A 322 17.45 -29.82 0.09
N SER A 323 16.15 -29.78 -0.14
CA SER A 323 15.50 -28.74 -0.95
C SER A 323 14.89 -27.67 -0.05
N LYS A 324 15.22 -26.40 -0.29
CA LYS A 324 14.58 -25.25 0.35
C LYS A 324 13.43 -24.65 -0.46
N ILE A 325 13.22 -25.16 -1.67
CA ILE A 325 12.14 -24.74 -2.56
C ILE A 325 11.20 -25.92 -2.87
N PRO A 326 9.89 -25.67 -3.05
CA PRO A 326 8.97 -26.70 -3.50
C PRO A 326 9.30 -27.11 -4.95
N ILE A 327 9.04 -28.37 -5.28
CA ILE A 327 9.27 -28.92 -6.62
C ILE A 327 7.90 -29.08 -7.29
N PRO A 328 7.52 -28.22 -8.25
CA PRO A 328 6.25 -28.34 -8.93
C PRO A 328 6.24 -29.60 -9.79
N CYS A 329 5.31 -30.51 -9.50
CA CYS A 329 5.07 -31.70 -10.30
C CYS A 329 3.83 -31.45 -11.19
N PRO A 330 3.93 -31.54 -12.53
CA PRO A 330 2.75 -31.45 -13.38
C PRO A 330 1.79 -32.59 -13.04
N GLN A 331 0.49 -32.31 -12.94
CA GLN A 331 -0.51 -33.34 -12.64
C GLN A 331 -0.46 -34.42 -13.73
N ALA A 332 -0.21 -35.66 -13.29
CA ALA A 332 0.10 -36.78 -14.15
C ALA A 332 -1.07 -37.15 -15.07
N SER A 333 -0.74 -37.44 -16.33
CA SER A 333 -1.54 -38.36 -17.13
C SER A 333 -1.61 -39.73 -16.42
N PRO A 334 -2.67 -40.54 -16.59
CA PRO A 334 -2.88 -41.79 -15.83
C PRO A 334 -1.80 -42.87 -15.98
N LEU A 335 -0.77 -42.64 -16.80
CA LEU A 335 0.20 -43.66 -17.23
C LEU A 335 1.59 -43.51 -16.61
N GLU A 336 1.98 -42.37 -16.00
CA GLU A 336 3.32 -42.21 -15.40
C GLU A 336 3.31 -41.28 -14.16
N ASN A 337 3.30 -41.88 -12.97
CA ASN A 337 3.52 -41.21 -11.67
C ASN A 337 5.02 -40.95 -11.41
N ASP A 338 5.73 -40.31 -12.33
CA ASP A 338 7.18 -40.17 -12.22
C ASP A 338 7.61 -38.69 -12.19
N CYS A 339 7.19 -37.96 -11.14
CA CYS A 339 7.84 -36.69 -10.80
C CYS A 339 9.27 -36.98 -10.30
N LYS A 340 10.27 -36.67 -11.14
CA LYS A 340 11.67 -37.00 -10.90
C LYS A 340 12.55 -35.76 -11.06
N ILE A 341 13.52 -35.64 -10.16
CA ILE A 341 14.66 -34.75 -10.33
C ILE A 341 15.91 -35.60 -10.62
N SER A 342 16.64 -35.22 -11.66
CA SER A 342 17.92 -35.83 -12.02
C SER A 342 19.07 -34.97 -11.50
N LEU A 343 19.91 -35.53 -10.63
CA LEU A 343 21.12 -34.88 -10.13
C LEU A 343 22.34 -35.52 -10.76
N LYS A 344 23.27 -34.69 -11.27
CA LYS A 344 24.55 -35.15 -11.79
C LYS A 344 25.62 -34.99 -10.72
N LEU A 345 26.16 -36.10 -10.22
CA LEU A 345 27.35 -36.10 -9.38
C LEU A 345 28.60 -36.21 -10.25
N ASN A 346 29.58 -35.35 -10.00
CA ASN A 346 30.90 -35.42 -10.63
C ASN A 346 31.90 -35.99 -9.61
N THR A 347 32.55 -37.10 -9.94
CA THR A 347 33.64 -37.66 -9.14
C THR A 347 34.97 -37.28 -9.79
N VAL A 348 35.92 -36.82 -8.99
CA VAL A 348 37.30 -36.60 -9.44
C VAL A 348 38.13 -37.77 -8.90
N GLU A 349 38.25 -38.81 -9.71
CA GLU A 349 39.24 -39.87 -9.52
C GLU A 349 40.47 -39.54 -10.37
N GLU A 350 41.64 -40.08 -10.05
CA GLU A 350 42.82 -40.04 -10.93
C GLU A 350 42.57 -40.81 -12.24
N GLY A 351 41.68 -40.31 -13.11
CA GLY A 351 41.58 -40.69 -14.52
C GLY A 351 40.24 -41.23 -15.05
N ASN A 352 39.19 -41.45 -14.25
CA ASN A 352 37.89 -41.96 -14.75
C ASN A 352 36.67 -41.22 -14.20
N PHE A 353 35.60 -41.16 -15.01
CA PHE A 353 34.33 -40.48 -14.71
C PHE A 353 33.21 -41.51 -14.45
N TYR A 354 32.53 -41.44 -13.31
CA TYR A 354 31.32 -42.23 -13.03
C TYR A 354 30.07 -41.34 -13.04
N LEU A 355 29.00 -41.82 -13.66
CA LEU A 355 27.68 -41.18 -13.67
C LEU A 355 26.75 -41.94 -12.73
N PHE A 356 26.29 -41.29 -11.67
CA PHE A 356 25.29 -41.86 -10.76
C PHE A 356 23.93 -41.20 -11.02
N PHE A 357 22.90 -42.02 -11.23
CA PHE A 357 21.51 -41.58 -11.36
C PHE A 357 20.76 -41.91 -10.07
N PHE A 358 20.39 -40.89 -9.30
CA PHE A 358 19.53 -41.07 -8.14
C PHE A 358 18.09 -40.81 -8.55
N LYS A 359 17.20 -41.78 -8.31
CA LYS A 359 15.76 -41.62 -8.48
C LYS A 359 15.18 -41.11 -7.16
N TRP A 360 14.87 -39.81 -7.10
CA TRP A 360 14.09 -39.25 -5.99
C TRP A 360 12.62 -39.24 -6.38
N ILE A 361 11.80 -39.99 -5.64
CA ILE A 361 10.35 -40.00 -5.81
C ILE A 361 9.82 -38.92 -4.87
N VAL A 362 9.34 -37.82 -5.43
CA VAL A 362 8.62 -36.79 -4.67
C VAL A 362 7.27 -37.41 -4.30
N PRO A 363 6.94 -37.61 -3.00
CA PRO A 363 5.70 -38.24 -2.58
C PRO A 363 4.45 -37.42 -2.91
#